data_AF-A0A8T2NK19-F1
#
_entry.id   AF-A0A8T2NK19-F1
#
_cell.length_a   1.000
_cell.length_b   1.000
_cell.length_c   1.000
_cell.angle_alpha   90.00
_cell.angle_beta   90.00
_cell.angle_gamma   90.00
#
_symmetry.space_group_name_H-M   'P 1'
#
loop_
_entity.id
_entity.type
_entity.pdbx_description
1 polymer ?
#
loop_
_entity_poly.entity_id
_entity_poly.type
_entity_poly.pdbx_seq_one_letter_code
_entity_poly.pdbx_strand_id
1 'polypeptide(L)'
;MQSNLDNAVSHGVAAFAEYLDRVCSWKSVGTGAQSGDCAVLKTLTLLCAHSMVVALVCQPQDDAESDVGLQVTVSFPERAVLRNARLGGKWGVSENALSYFPFAAGEPFKMEIVCEHQQFRMLVDGQPLCCFTHRLTQLSSLTALHIYGDLQLTKVA
;
A
#
# COMPACT_ATOMS: atom_id res chain seq x y z
N MET A 1 -33.62 -19.85 -27.90
CA MET A 1 -32.41 -20.13 -27.10
C MET A 1 -31.35 -19.06 -27.35
N GLN A 2 -31.63 -17.80 -27.00
CA GLN A 2 -30.65 -16.72 -27.05
C GLN A 2 -31.15 -15.59 -26.15
N SER A 3 -31.12 -15.78 -24.83
CA SER A 3 -31.52 -14.74 -23.87
C SER A 3 -30.83 -14.85 -22.51
N ASN A 4 -29.79 -15.68 -22.38
CA ASN A 4 -29.09 -15.90 -21.11
C ASN A 4 -27.61 -15.49 -21.14
N LEU A 5 -27.11 -14.87 -22.23
CA LEU A 5 -25.76 -14.30 -22.25
C LEU A 5 -25.74 -12.79 -21.94
N ASP A 6 -26.81 -12.05 -22.22
CA ASP A 6 -26.80 -10.59 -22.01
C ASP A 6 -26.99 -10.19 -20.54
N ASN A 7 -27.55 -11.08 -19.71
CA ASN A 7 -27.79 -10.80 -18.29
C ASN A 7 -26.55 -11.03 -17.40
N ALA A 8 -25.57 -11.81 -17.87
CA ALA A 8 -24.30 -12.01 -17.17
C ALA A 8 -23.33 -10.83 -17.37
N VAL A 9 -23.44 -10.12 -18.51
CA VAL A 9 -22.62 -8.94 -18.80
C VAL A 9 -23.13 -7.73 -18.01
N SER A 10 -24.45 -7.58 -17.82
CA SER A 10 -25.01 -6.44 -17.09
C SER A 10 -24.72 -6.47 -15.59
N HIS A 11 -24.70 -7.65 -14.95
CA HIS A 11 -24.33 -7.78 -13.53
C HIS A 11 -22.81 -7.66 -13.27
N GLY A 12 -21.97 -7.89 -14.28
CA GLY A 12 -20.50 -7.75 -14.16
C GLY A 12 -20.00 -6.30 -14.25
N VAL A 13 -20.76 -5.40 -14.88
CA VAL A 13 -20.38 -3.99 -15.04
C VAL A 13 -20.85 -3.14 -13.84
N ALA A 14 -21.89 -3.57 -13.13
CA ALA A 14 -22.39 -2.87 -11.94
C ALA A 14 -21.49 -3.03 -10.69
N ALA A 15 -20.57 -4.01 -10.66
CA ALA A 15 -19.56 -4.14 -9.60
C ALA A 15 -18.33 -3.23 -9.82
N PHE A 16 -18.23 -2.58 -10.98
CA PHE A 16 -17.06 -1.80 -11.39
C PHE A 16 -17.09 -0.32 -10.97
N ALA A 17 -18.22 0.16 -10.45
CA ALA A 17 -18.43 1.59 -10.15
C ALA A 17 -18.34 1.97 -8.66
N GLU A 18 -18.03 1.03 -7.76
CA GLU A 18 -17.74 1.32 -6.33
C GLU A 18 -16.26 1.09 -5.97
N TYR A 19 -15.39 1.00 -6.98
CA TYR A 19 -13.95 0.84 -6.84
C TYR A 19 -13.21 2.17 -7.10
N LEU A 20 -13.77 3.26 -6.60
CA LEU A 20 -13.17 4.60 -6.69
C LEU A 20 -12.75 5.01 -5.28
N ASP A 21 -11.47 5.36 -5.12
CA ASP A 21 -10.88 5.98 -3.93
C ASP A 21 -11.36 5.43 -2.59
N ARG A 22 -10.98 4.20 -2.26
CA ARG A 22 -10.89 3.84 -0.84
C ARG A 22 -9.59 4.42 -0.28
N VAL A 23 -9.56 5.74 -0.13
CA VAL A 23 -8.78 6.38 0.94
C VAL A 23 -9.29 5.72 2.22
N CYS A 24 -8.58 4.69 2.68
CA CYS A 24 -8.84 4.10 3.97
C CYS A 24 -8.35 5.11 5.01
N SER A 25 -9.14 6.15 5.26
CA SER A 25 -9.02 6.93 6.47
C SER A 25 -9.40 6.00 7.62
N TRP A 26 -8.40 5.35 8.23
CA TRP A 26 -8.60 4.74 9.53
C TRP A 26 -8.16 5.70 10.62
N LYS A 27 -9.10 5.88 11.56
CA LYS A 27 -8.99 6.70 12.75
C LYS A 27 -7.80 6.26 13.61
N SER A 28 -7.01 7.28 13.96
CA SER A 28 -6.20 7.39 15.17
C SER A 28 -5.21 6.28 15.48
N VAL A 29 -4.03 6.35 14.88
CA VAL A 29 -2.82 6.26 15.72
C VAL A 29 -2.59 7.68 16.25
N GLY A 30 -3.22 8.01 17.37
CA GLY A 30 -3.17 9.36 17.97
C GLY A 30 -1.77 9.82 18.37
N THR A 31 -0.74 8.98 18.16
CA THR A 31 0.64 9.20 18.57
C THR A 31 1.65 9.16 17.42
N GLY A 32 1.19 8.96 16.17
CA GLY A 32 2.06 8.71 15.01
C GLY A 32 2.94 7.46 15.16
N ALA A 33 3.75 7.16 14.14
CA ALA A 33 4.59 5.96 14.14
C ALA A 33 5.76 6.08 15.14
N GLN A 34 6.03 4.98 15.84
CA GLN A 34 7.13 4.81 16.78
C GLN A 34 7.86 3.49 16.54
N SER A 35 9.10 3.40 17.02
CA SER A 35 9.84 2.13 16.97
C SER A 35 9.09 1.04 17.76
N GLY A 36 8.84 -0.10 17.12
CA GLY A 36 8.05 -1.19 17.66
C GLY A 36 6.64 -1.27 17.06
N ASP A 37 6.16 -0.21 16.40
CA ASP A 37 4.86 -0.22 15.74
C ASP A 37 4.87 -1.10 14.49
N CYS A 38 3.72 -1.70 14.19
CA CYS A 38 3.52 -2.53 13.01
C CYS A 38 2.17 -2.20 12.39
N ALA A 39 2.18 -1.86 11.10
CA ALA A 39 0.97 -1.82 10.29
C ALA A 39 0.80 -3.16 9.59
N VAL A 40 -0.34 -3.82 9.81
CA VAL A 40 -0.68 -5.11 9.19
C VAL A 40 -1.81 -4.93 8.20
N LEU A 41 -1.55 -5.33 6.96
CA LEU A 41 -2.48 -5.27 5.84
C LEU A 41 -2.80 -6.68 5.39
N LYS A 42 -4.08 -7.05 5.38
CA LYS A 42 -4.57 -8.24 4.67
C LYS A 42 -5.37 -7.80 3.48
N THR A 43 -5.04 -8.37 2.33
CA THR A 43 -5.51 -7.90 1.03
C THR A 43 -5.82 -9.08 0.12
N LEU A 44 -6.64 -8.83 -0.90
CA LEU A 44 -6.85 -9.69 -2.05
C LEU A 44 -6.45 -8.90 -3.29
N THR A 45 -5.49 -9.41 -4.05
CA THR A 45 -5.07 -8.77 -5.31
C THR A 45 -6.12 -8.98 -6.38
N LEU A 46 -6.44 -7.96 -7.18
CA LEU A 46 -7.34 -8.14 -8.31
C LEU A 46 -6.72 -9.04 -9.41
N LEU A 47 -7.56 -9.78 -10.14
CA LEU A 47 -7.10 -10.73 -11.18
C LEU A 47 -6.30 -10.08 -12.32
N CYS A 48 -6.53 -8.79 -12.58
CA CYS A 48 -5.84 -8.00 -13.59
C CYS A 48 -4.94 -6.91 -12.98
N ALA A 49 -4.49 -7.10 -11.73
CA ALA A 49 -3.73 -6.08 -11.03
C ALA A 49 -2.49 -5.64 -11.80
N HIS A 50 -2.38 -4.34 -12.01
CA HIS A 50 -1.26 -3.67 -12.65
C HIS A 50 -0.34 -3.08 -11.59
N SER A 51 -0.93 -2.38 -10.61
CA SER A 51 -0.17 -1.78 -9.53
C SER A 51 -0.96 -1.64 -8.24
N MET A 52 -0.24 -1.64 -7.12
CA MET A 52 -0.78 -1.18 -5.83
C MET A 52 0.21 -0.26 -5.14
N VAL A 53 -0.32 0.62 -4.30
CA VAL A 53 0.46 1.52 -3.48
C VAL A 53 0.02 1.47 -2.03
N VAL A 54 1.00 1.43 -1.13
CA VAL A 54 0.86 1.57 0.32
C VAL A 54 1.80 2.67 0.79
N ALA A 55 1.29 3.70 1.47
CA ALA A 55 2.10 4.83 1.88
C ALA A 55 1.84 5.26 3.34
N LEU A 56 2.90 5.54 4.09
CA LEU A 56 2.87 6.18 5.41
C LEU A 56 3.06 7.68 5.22
N VAL A 57 2.07 8.46 5.63
CA VAL A 57 1.95 9.89 5.31
C VAL A 57 1.80 10.73 6.58
N CYS A 58 2.38 11.92 6.57
CA CYS A 58 2.16 12.91 7.62
C CYS A 58 0.73 13.47 7.59
N GLN A 59 0.24 14.01 8.72
CA GLN A 59 -1.11 14.60 8.78
C GLN A 59 -1.37 15.57 7.60
N PRO A 60 -2.62 15.59 7.07
CA PRO A 60 -3.02 16.54 6.05
C PRO A 60 -3.10 17.92 6.69
N GLN A 61 -2.12 18.78 6.42
CA GLN A 61 -2.24 20.21 6.72
C GLN A 61 -2.51 21.04 5.44
N ASP A 62 -2.21 20.48 4.26
CA ASP A 62 -2.70 20.90 2.93
C ASP A 62 -2.32 19.79 1.92
N ASP A 63 -3.30 19.24 1.20
CA ASP A 63 -3.26 17.89 0.61
C ASP A 63 -2.25 17.65 -0.54
N ALA A 64 -1.60 18.68 -1.09
CA ALA A 64 -0.73 18.49 -2.26
C ALA A 64 0.72 18.10 -1.90
N GLU A 65 1.20 18.47 -0.72
CA GLU A 65 2.65 18.51 -0.42
C GLU A 65 3.04 17.78 0.88
N SER A 66 2.15 16.99 1.47
CA SER A 66 2.44 16.27 2.71
C SER A 66 3.61 15.29 2.55
N ASP A 67 4.44 15.23 3.58
CA ASP A 67 5.59 14.33 3.61
C ASP A 67 5.12 12.87 3.66
N VAL A 68 5.78 12.04 2.86
CA VAL A 68 5.58 10.60 2.79
C VAL A 68 6.84 9.94 3.32
N GLY A 69 6.76 9.35 4.51
CA GLY A 69 7.91 8.68 5.15
C GLY A 69 8.29 7.37 4.46
N LEU A 70 7.31 6.69 3.87
CA LEU A 70 7.48 5.50 3.07
C LEU A 70 6.33 5.40 2.06
N GLN A 71 6.63 5.29 0.78
CA GLN A 71 5.71 4.80 -0.25
C GLN A 71 6.25 3.49 -0.80
N VAL A 72 5.41 2.46 -0.82
CA VAL A 72 5.69 1.18 -1.46
C VAL A 72 4.77 1.05 -2.66
N THR A 73 5.36 0.93 -3.85
CA THR A 73 4.65 0.71 -5.10
C THR A 73 5.02 -0.67 -5.62
N VAL A 74 4.03 -1.55 -5.73
CA VAL A 74 4.18 -2.87 -6.34
C VAL A 74 3.74 -2.78 -7.80
N SER A 75 4.62 -3.15 -8.71
CA SER A 75 4.35 -3.28 -10.14
C SER A 75 4.30 -4.76 -10.50
N PHE A 76 3.12 -5.25 -10.88
CA PHE A 76 2.94 -6.66 -11.27
C PHE A 76 3.60 -6.98 -12.62
N PRO A 77 3.47 -6.14 -13.67
CA PRO A 77 4.13 -6.41 -14.95
C PRO A 77 5.65 -6.43 -14.85
N GLU A 78 6.22 -5.49 -14.10
CA GLU A 78 7.68 -5.39 -13.92
C GLU A 78 8.21 -6.31 -12.81
N ARG A 79 7.30 -6.95 -12.06
CA ARG A 79 7.62 -7.76 -10.87
C ARG A 79 8.55 -7.02 -9.92
N ALA A 80 8.24 -5.75 -9.68
CA ALA A 80 9.08 -4.82 -8.95
C ALA A 80 8.36 -4.26 -7.73
N VAL A 81 9.14 -3.92 -6.70
CA VAL A 81 8.67 -3.23 -5.49
C VAL A 81 9.54 -1.99 -5.29
N LEU A 82 9.00 -0.84 -5.67
CA LEU A 82 9.66 0.45 -5.53
C LEU A 82 9.33 1.03 -4.16
N ARG A 83 10.37 1.44 -3.42
CA ARG A 83 10.24 2.19 -2.18
C ARG A 83 10.80 3.58 -2.35
N ASN A 84 10.11 4.58 -1.84
CA ASN A 84 10.60 5.95 -1.83
C ASN A 84 10.03 6.74 -0.65
N ALA A 85 10.55 7.95 -0.45
CA ALA A 85 10.00 8.94 0.47
C ALA A 85 9.89 10.28 -0.25
N ARG A 86 8.89 11.07 0.13
CA ARG A 86 8.69 12.45 -0.34
C ARG A 86 8.89 13.38 0.86
N LEU A 87 9.87 14.26 0.80
CA LEU A 87 10.19 15.22 1.86
C LEU A 87 10.21 16.64 1.29
N GLY A 88 9.44 17.56 1.90
CA GLY A 88 9.28 18.93 1.42
C GLY A 88 8.88 18.99 -0.05
N GLY A 89 7.92 18.15 -0.44
CA GLY A 89 7.42 18.07 -1.82
C GLY A 89 8.24 17.26 -2.81
N LYS A 90 9.45 16.80 -2.43
CA LYS A 90 10.39 16.17 -3.37
C LYS A 90 10.54 14.69 -3.09
N TRP A 91 10.35 13.88 -4.12
CA TRP A 91 10.70 12.47 -4.11
C TRP A 91 12.22 12.30 -4.07
N GLY A 92 12.69 11.39 -3.21
CA GLY A 92 14.08 10.97 -3.20
C GLY A 92 14.39 9.95 -4.31
N VAL A 93 15.56 9.32 -4.19
CA VAL A 93 15.96 8.21 -5.07
C VAL A 93 15.13 6.97 -4.72
N SER A 94 14.53 6.32 -5.72
CA SER A 94 13.76 5.09 -5.50
C SER A 94 14.66 3.88 -5.26
N GLU A 95 14.23 2.98 -4.37
CA GLU A 95 14.90 1.69 -4.10
C GLU A 95 14.04 0.54 -4.61
N ASN A 96 14.59 -0.33 -5.46
CA ASN A 96 13.85 -1.45 -6.06
C ASN A 96 14.54 -2.82 -5.92
N ALA A 97 15.68 -2.89 -5.23
CA ALA A 97 16.40 -4.13 -5.01
C ALA A 97 15.55 -5.13 -4.20
N LEU A 98 15.38 -6.34 -4.74
CA LEU A 98 14.50 -7.38 -4.23
C LEU A 98 15.13 -8.74 -4.48
N SER A 99 15.04 -9.67 -3.53
CA SER A 99 15.54 -11.05 -3.70
C SER A 99 14.52 -11.97 -4.38
N TYR A 100 13.23 -11.70 -4.23
CA TYR A 100 12.12 -12.44 -4.86
C TYR A 100 10.86 -11.58 -4.88
N PHE A 101 9.94 -11.83 -5.83
CA PHE A 101 8.66 -11.13 -5.93
C PHE A 101 7.51 -12.00 -5.40
N PRO A 102 6.87 -11.65 -4.26
CA PRO A 102 5.91 -12.53 -3.57
C PRO A 102 4.45 -12.36 -4.04
N PHE A 103 4.15 -11.40 -4.91
CA PHE A 103 2.77 -11.07 -5.24
C PHE A 103 2.28 -11.84 -6.47
N ALA A 104 1.02 -12.28 -6.42
CA ALA A 104 0.33 -12.89 -7.55
C ALA A 104 -1.06 -12.23 -7.72
N ALA A 105 -1.43 -11.93 -8.96
CA ALA A 105 -2.74 -11.38 -9.28
C ALA A 105 -3.84 -12.40 -8.94
N GLY A 106 -4.94 -11.93 -8.34
CA GLY A 106 -6.02 -12.79 -7.86
C GLY A 106 -5.79 -13.45 -6.50
N GLU A 107 -4.58 -13.41 -5.96
CA GLU A 107 -4.23 -14.12 -4.72
C GLU A 107 -4.24 -13.19 -3.50
N PRO A 108 -4.67 -13.68 -2.33
CA PRO A 108 -4.57 -12.95 -1.09
C PRO A 108 -3.13 -12.94 -0.57
N PHE A 109 -2.77 -11.86 0.12
CA PHE A 109 -1.50 -11.77 0.84
C PHE A 109 -1.67 -10.98 2.15
N LYS A 110 -0.74 -11.19 3.07
CA LYS A 110 -0.57 -10.36 4.26
C LYS A 110 0.73 -9.56 4.12
N MET A 111 0.64 -8.24 4.10
CA MET A 111 1.80 -7.35 4.19
C MET A 111 1.93 -6.77 5.59
N GLU A 112 3.15 -6.77 6.12
CA GLU A 112 3.48 -6.19 7.43
C GLU A 112 4.56 -5.14 7.23
N ILE A 113 4.32 -3.92 7.72
CA ILE A 113 5.31 -2.83 7.75
C ILE A 113 5.66 -2.58 9.20
N VAL A 114 6.84 -3.04 9.60
CA VAL A 114 7.36 -2.88 10.95
C VAL A 114 8.24 -1.63 11.01
N CYS A 115 7.92 -0.72 11.91
CA CYS A 115 8.73 0.46 12.19
C CYS A 115 9.82 0.09 13.20
N GLU A 116 11.07 -0.04 12.75
CA GLU A 116 12.23 -0.26 13.62
C GLU A 116 12.92 1.07 13.93
N HIS A 117 13.95 1.04 14.77
CA HIS A 117 14.69 2.25 15.15
C HIS A 117 15.35 2.96 13.95
N GLN A 118 15.88 2.21 12.98
CA GLN A 118 16.66 2.78 11.86
C GLN A 118 15.96 2.69 10.49
N GLN A 119 14.93 1.84 10.37
CA GLN A 119 14.33 1.51 9.09
C GLN A 119 12.90 1.00 9.24
N PHE A 120 12.17 0.98 8.14
CA PHE A 120 11.01 0.11 7.98
C PHE A 120 11.45 -1.27 7.48
N ARG A 121 10.90 -2.32 8.07
CA ARG A 121 11.04 -3.69 7.60
C ARG A 121 9.70 -4.18 7.07
N MET A 122 9.71 -4.67 5.82
CA MET A 122 8.53 -5.20 5.15
C MET A 122 8.57 -6.72 5.10
N LEU A 123 7.44 -7.34 5.42
CA LEU A 123 7.22 -8.78 5.27
C LEU A 123 5.98 -9.04 4.42
N VAL A 124 6.01 -10.14 3.67
CA VAL A 124 4.83 -10.67 2.97
C VAL A 124 4.64 -12.11 3.40
N ASP A 125 3.45 -12.42 3.92
CA ASP A 125 3.07 -13.73 4.48
C ASP A 125 4.08 -14.25 5.52
N GLY A 126 4.59 -13.33 6.35
CA GLY A 126 5.57 -13.60 7.39
C GLY A 126 7.00 -13.80 6.89
N GLN A 127 7.25 -13.74 5.58
CA GLN A 127 8.59 -13.81 5.00
C GLN A 127 9.19 -12.40 4.81
N PRO A 128 10.46 -12.16 5.18
CA PRO A 128 11.11 -10.88 4.93
C PRO A 128 11.17 -10.58 3.43
N LEU A 129 10.69 -9.39 3.04
CA LEU A 129 10.72 -8.95 1.65
C LEU A 129 11.86 -7.97 1.42
N CYS A 130 11.88 -6.86 2.17
CA CYS A 130 12.89 -5.82 2.04
C CYS A 130 12.86 -4.84 3.23
N CYS A 131 13.89 -4.00 3.30
CA CYS A 131 13.95 -2.89 4.25
C CYS A 131 13.99 -1.54 3.51
N PHE A 132 13.72 -0.47 4.24
CA PHE A 132 13.85 0.92 3.78
C PHE A 132 14.31 1.80 4.95
N THR A 133 15.53 2.34 4.88
CA THR A 133 16.09 3.20 5.92
C THR A 133 15.27 4.47 6.07
N HIS A 134 15.03 4.90 7.31
CA HIS A 134 14.25 6.10 7.59
C HIS A 134 14.89 7.32 6.93
N ARG A 135 14.13 8.00 6.06
CA ARG A 135 14.51 9.31 5.50
C ARG A 135 13.86 10.46 6.25
N LEU A 136 12.64 10.25 6.75
CA LEU A 136 11.98 11.15 7.68
C LEU A 136 12.42 10.80 9.11
N THR A 137 12.96 11.76 9.85
CA THR A 137 13.43 11.54 11.22
C THR A 137 12.32 11.66 12.26
N GLN A 138 11.32 12.51 12.01
CA GLN A 138 10.17 12.70 12.89
C GLN A 138 9.09 11.64 12.64
N LEU A 139 9.34 10.39 13.02
CA LEU A 139 8.41 9.28 12.74
C LEU A 139 7.01 9.50 13.36
N SER A 140 6.92 10.21 14.48
CA SER A 140 5.64 10.55 15.13
C SER A 140 4.75 11.49 14.31
N SER A 141 5.25 12.10 13.23
CA SER A 141 4.39 12.84 12.31
C SER A 141 3.69 11.93 11.31
N LEU A 142 4.14 10.67 11.12
CA LEU A 142 3.48 9.67 10.27
C LEU A 142 2.23 9.14 10.96
N THR A 143 1.08 9.65 10.58
CA THR A 143 -0.20 9.37 11.24
C THR A 143 -1.24 8.74 10.31
N ALA A 144 -0.97 8.70 9.01
CA ALA A 144 -1.90 8.23 8.00
C ALA A 144 -1.29 7.08 7.17
N LEU A 145 -2.13 6.11 6.83
CA LEU A 145 -1.81 5.01 5.93
C LEU A 145 -2.69 5.13 4.70
N HIS A 146 -2.10 5.45 3.54
CA HIS A 146 -2.80 5.54 2.27
C HIS A 146 -2.61 4.23 1.50
N ILE A 147 -3.70 3.70 0.96
CA ILE A 147 -3.71 2.45 0.22
C ILE A 147 -4.57 2.66 -1.02
N TYR A 148 -4.02 2.41 -2.21
CA TYR A 148 -4.73 2.59 -3.47
C TYR A 148 -4.17 1.67 -4.57
N GLY A 149 -4.90 1.59 -5.68
CA GLY A 149 -4.60 0.70 -6.81
C GLY A 149 -5.40 -0.61 -6.79
N ASP A 150 -4.85 -1.67 -7.39
CA ASP A 150 -5.56 -2.88 -7.78
C ASP A 150 -5.59 -3.96 -6.67
N LEU A 151 -6.03 -3.56 -5.47
CA LEU A 151 -6.22 -4.45 -4.32
C LEU A 151 -7.56 -4.23 -3.58
N GLN A 152 -8.15 -5.31 -3.09
CA GLN A 152 -9.24 -5.25 -2.11
C GLN A 152 -8.68 -5.43 -0.71
N LEU A 153 -8.83 -4.40 0.11
CA LEU A 153 -8.45 -4.45 1.51
C LEU A 153 -9.48 -5.25 2.31
N THR A 154 -9.03 -6.30 3.00
CA THR A 154 -9.89 -7.16 3.81
C THR A 154 -9.74 -6.88 5.30
N LYS A 155 -8.54 -6.48 5.75
CA LYS A 155 -8.28 -6.07 7.14
C LYS A 155 -7.08 -5.13 7.25
N VAL A 156 -7.18 -4.18 8.16
CA VAL A 156 -6.06 -3.37 8.68
C VAL A 156 -6.00 -3.58 10.19
N ALA A 157 -4.81 -3.72 10.75
CA ALA A 157 -4.56 -3.80 12.19
C ALA A 157 -3.23 -3.16 12.56
#